data_AF-A0A5C3NDV7-F1
#
_entry.id   AF-A0A5C3NDV7-F1
#
_cell.length_a   1.000
_cell.length_b   1.000
_cell.length_c   1.000
_cell.angle_alpha   90.00
_cell.angle_beta   90.00
_cell.angle_gamma   90.00
#
_symmetry.space_group_name_H-M   'P 1'
#
loop_
_entity.id
_entity.type
_entity.pdbx_description
1 polymer ?
#
loop_
_entity_poly.entity_id
_entity_poly.type
_entity_poly.pdbx_seq_one_letter_code
_entity_poly.pdbx_strand_id
1 'polypeptide(L)'
;MAFLYDPMVRESPRSSHIVDWGSHETNLEVERRVTADKASPVFHTFIFPLEKEAWYYVGALRWTPMPLKDIWESLLPKVQEKAVSPR
;
A
#
# COMPACT_ATOMS: atom_id res chain seq x y z
N MET A 1 8.96 4.24 12.55
CA MET A 1 9.43 4.61 11.19
C MET A 1 9.01 3.52 10.24
N ALA A 2 8.69 3.87 8.99
CA ALA A 2 8.38 2.93 7.92
C ALA A 2 9.05 3.40 6.63
N PHE A 3 9.72 2.49 5.94
CA PHE A 3 10.46 2.77 4.70
C PHE A 3 9.99 1.78 3.64
N LEU A 4 9.52 2.32 2.51
CA LEU A 4 8.93 1.53 1.44
C LEU A 4 9.69 1.77 0.15
N TYR A 5 10.03 0.69 -0.54
CA TYR A 5 10.83 0.72 -1.75
C TYR A 5 9.93 0.51 -2.96
N ASP A 6 9.77 1.55 -3.76
CA ASP A 6 8.90 1.60 -4.94
C ASP A 6 7.45 1.11 -4.72
N PRO A 7 6.75 1.62 -3.69
CA PRO A 7 5.38 1.19 -3.42
C PRO A 7 4.41 1.75 -4.45
N MET A 8 3.34 1.02 -4.72
CA MET A 8 2.18 1.54 -5.44
C MET A 8 1.25 2.29 -4.47
N VAL A 9 0.89 3.51 -4.81
CA VAL A 9 -0.06 4.31 -4.02
C VAL A 9 -1.36 4.46 -4.79
N ARG A 10 -2.48 4.13 -4.13
CA ARG A 10 -3.83 4.31 -4.68
C ARG A 10 -4.65 5.20 -3.76
N GLU A 11 -4.89 6.41 -4.21
CA GLU A 11 -5.76 7.38 -3.56
C GLU A 11 -7.22 7.19 -3.99
N SER A 12 -8.14 7.34 -3.05
CA SER A 12 -9.58 7.42 -3.30
C SER A 12 -10.19 8.48 -2.38
N PRO A 13 -11.39 9.02 -2.67
CA PRO A 13 -12.00 10.06 -1.85
C PRO A 13 -12.20 9.70 -0.37
N ARG A 14 -12.13 8.42 0.00
CA ARG A 14 -12.37 7.93 1.37
C ARG A 14 -11.18 7.24 2.02
N SER A 15 -10.15 6.89 1.25
CA SER A 15 -9.03 6.09 1.75
C SER A 15 -7.83 6.10 0.81
N SER A 16 -6.64 6.08 1.40
CA SER A 16 -5.36 5.95 0.72
C SER A 16 -4.82 4.55 0.98
N HIS A 17 -4.41 3.85 -0.08
CA HIS A 17 -3.82 2.52 0.03
C HIS A 17 -2.38 2.57 -0.43
N ILE A 18 -1.50 1.94 0.33
CA ILE A 18 -0.10 1.75 -0.02
C ILE A 18 0.11 0.25 -0.17
N VAL A 19 0.58 -0.18 -1.34
CA VAL A 19 0.88 -1.57 -1.65
C VAL A 19 2.39 -1.67 -1.85
N ASP A 20 3.01 -2.55 -1.08
CA ASP A 20 4.45 -2.77 -1.09
C ASP A 20 4.79 -4.20 -1.53
N TRP A 21 5.99 -4.37 -2.08
CA TRP A 21 6.47 -5.64 -2.60
C TRP A 21 7.17 -6.44 -1.50
N GLY A 22 6.38 -7.09 -0.63
CA GLY A 22 6.87 -7.90 0.48
C GLY A 22 6.76 -9.41 0.24
N SER A 23 7.70 -10.18 0.79
CA SER A 23 7.52 -11.64 0.93
C SER A 23 6.38 -11.95 1.91
N HIS A 24 5.87 -13.18 1.89
CA HIS A 24 4.84 -13.59 2.84
C HIS A 24 5.30 -13.45 4.30
N GLU A 25 6.53 -13.84 4.60
CA GLU A 25 7.13 -13.72 5.94
C GLU A 25 7.25 -12.25 6.37
N THR A 26 7.68 -11.39 5.44
CA THR A 26 7.80 -9.94 5.67
C THR A 26 6.44 -9.33 5.98
N ASN A 27 5.42 -9.69 5.20
CA ASN A 27 4.05 -9.20 5.39
C ASN A 27 3.48 -9.64 6.74
N LEU A 28 3.70 -10.89 7.15
CA LEU A 28 3.29 -11.38 8.48
C LEU A 28 4.02 -10.67 9.63
N GLU A 29 5.29 -10.30 9.45
CA GLU A 29 6.02 -9.52 10.44
C GLU A 29 5.49 -8.09 10.54
N VAL A 30 5.26 -7.44 9.40
CA VAL A 30 4.68 -6.08 9.34
C VAL A 30 3.29 -6.07 9.97
N GLU A 31 2.43 -7.03 9.62
CA GLU A 31 1.09 -7.17 10.19
C GLU A 31 1.15 -7.30 11.72
N ARG A 32 2.03 -8.18 12.23
CA ARG A 32 2.27 -8.29 13.68
C ARG A 32 2.70 -6.97 14.29
N ARG A 33 3.63 -6.22 13.67
CA ARG A 33 4.08 -4.92 14.19
C ARG A 33 3.00 -3.85 14.18
N VAL A 34 2.16 -3.82 13.14
CA VAL A 34 1.06 -2.86 13.02
C VAL A 34 -0.07 -3.17 14.01
N THR A 35 -0.25 -4.45 14.38
CA THR A 35 -1.34 -4.91 15.24
C THR A 35 -0.95 -5.20 16.69
N ALA A 36 0.35 -5.28 17.01
CA ALA A 36 0.86 -5.70 18.32
C ALA A 36 0.48 -4.74 19.47
N ASP A 37 0.29 -3.44 19.19
CA ASP A 37 -0.05 -2.46 20.22
C ASP A 37 -1.55 -2.10 20.21
N LYS A 38 -2.18 -2.14 21.38
CA LYS A 38 -3.56 -1.63 21.59
C LYS A 38 -3.71 -0.15 21.21
N ALA A 39 -2.60 0.60 21.19
CA ALA A 39 -2.52 1.90 20.59
C ALA A 39 -1.97 1.73 19.17
N SER A 40 -2.83 1.82 18.15
CA SER A 40 -2.42 1.79 16.74
C SER A 40 -1.15 2.65 16.54
N PRO A 41 -0.01 2.05 16.16
CA PRO A 41 1.24 2.79 16.09
C PRO A 41 1.21 3.81 14.95
N VAL A 42 1.72 5.01 15.23
CA VAL A 42 1.95 6.05 14.21
C VAL A 42 3.34 5.82 13.63
N PHE A 43 3.41 5.63 12.32
CA PHE A 43 4.65 5.45 11.58
C PHE A 43 4.97 6.69 10.77
N HIS A 44 6.13 7.31 11.01
CA HIS A 44 6.73 8.24 10.05
C HIS A 44 7.14 7.44 8.80
N THR A 45 6.44 7.67 7.69
CA THR A 45 6.53 6.91 6.46
C THR A 45 7.37 7.64 5.42
N PHE A 46 8.31 6.91 4.82
CA PHE A 46 9.18 7.34 3.74
C PHE A 46 9.01 6.40 2.55
N ILE A 47 8.99 6.94 1.34
CA ILE A 47 8.92 6.17 0.10
C ILE A 47 10.14 6.47 -0.77
N PHE A 48 10.63 5.45 -1.47
CA PHE A 48 11.71 5.57 -2.46
C PHE A 48 11.18 5.14 -3.83
N PRO A 49 10.69 6.06 -4.67
CA PRO A 49 10.26 5.74 -6.03
C PRO A 49 11.48 5.48 -6.91
N LEU A 50 11.50 4.37 -7.67
CA LEU A 50 12.64 4.00 -8.53
C LEU A 50 12.98 5.08 -9.54
N GLU A 51 11.96 5.71 -10.14
CA GLU A 51 12.15 6.75 -11.17
C GLU A 51 12.78 8.06 -10.64
N LYS A 52 12.76 8.27 -9.31
CA LYS A 52 13.19 9.52 -8.68
C LYS A 52 14.47 9.38 -7.87
N GLU A 53 14.88 8.14 -7.57
CA GLU A 53 16.12 7.80 -6.87
C GLU A 53 16.35 8.60 -5.56
N ALA A 54 15.28 8.95 -4.85
CA ALA A 54 15.35 9.74 -3.62
C ALA A 54 14.27 9.33 -2.61
N TRP A 55 14.58 9.53 -1.32
CA TRP A 55 13.61 9.33 -0.24
C TRP A 55 12.69 10.53 -0.09
N TYR A 56 11.38 10.27 -0.12
CA TYR A 56 10.35 11.27 0.13
C TYR A 56 9.65 10.97 1.45
N TYR A 57 9.56 11.97 2.31
CA TYR A 57 8.75 11.87 3.51
C TYR A 57 7.28 12.09 3.17
N VAL A 58 6.45 11.10 3.49
CA VAL A 58 5.00 11.15 3.21
C VAL A 58 4.25 11.75 4.40
N GLY A 59 4.62 11.37 5.62
CA GLY A 59 3.95 11.84 6.82
C GLY A 59 3.99 10.85 7.97
N ALA A 60 3.31 11.22 9.06
CA ALA A 60 3.08 10.35 10.21
C ALA A 60 1.72 9.65 10.04
N LEU A 61 1.74 8.37 9.65
CA LEU A 61 0.55 7.63 9.23
C LEU A 61 0.21 6.51 10.22
N ARG A 62 -1.08 6.26 10.40
CA ARG A 62 -1.57 5.04 11.06
C ARG A 62 -1.82 4.01 9.98
N TRP A 63 -1.21 2.84 10.12
CA TRP A 63 -1.40 1.75 9.17
C TRP A 63 -2.47 0.81 9.69
N THR A 64 -3.22 0.22 8.76
CA THR A 64 -4.17 -0.84 9.04
C THR A 64 -3.94 -1.92 7.99
N PRO A 65 -3.58 -3.16 8.39
CA PRO A 65 -3.41 -4.24 7.43
C PRO A 65 -4.72 -4.42 6.67
N MET A 66 -4.63 -4.45 5.35
CA MET A 66 -5.77 -4.69 4.50
C MET A 66 -5.57 -6.03 3.80
N PRO A 67 -6.50 -6.99 3.94
CA PRO A 67 -6.46 -8.19 3.14
C PRO A 67 -6.69 -7.80 1.69
N LEU A 68 -5.64 -7.92 0.89
CA LEU A 68 -5.68 -7.72 -0.55
C LEU A 68 -6.26 -8.97 -1.20
N LYS A 69 -7.58 -9.17 -1.08
CA LYS A 69 -8.31 -9.98 -2.06
C LYS A 69 -8.49 -9.13 -3.32
N ASP A 70 -8.18 -9.72 -4.46
CA ASP A 70 -8.64 -9.27 -5.78
C ASP A 70 -8.05 -7.95 -6.33
N ILE A 71 -7.05 -7.30 -5.69
CA ILE A 71 -6.35 -6.20 -6.39
C ILE A 71 -5.59 -6.69 -7.61
N TRP A 72 -5.05 -7.92 -7.57
CA TRP A 72 -4.37 -8.52 -8.71
C TRP A 72 -5.34 -8.74 -9.87
N GLU A 73 -6.59 -9.15 -9.60
CA GLU A 73 -7.62 -9.26 -10.65
C GLU A 73 -7.89 -7.91 -11.31
N SER A 74 -7.86 -6.81 -10.54
CA SER A 74 -8.02 -5.45 -11.07
C SER A 74 -6.79 -4.89 -11.79
N LEU A 75 -5.60 -5.43 -11.53
CA LEU A 75 -4.32 -5.06 -12.17
C LEU A 75 -4.03 -5.91 -13.41
N LEU A 76 -4.73 -7.03 -13.60
CA LEU A 76 -4.64 -7.84 -14.81
C LEU A 76 -5.34 -7.11 -15.97
N PRO A 77 -4.70 -6.99 -17.17
CA PRO A 77 -5.24 -6.25 -18.31
C PRO A 77 -6.63 -6.65 -18.81
N LYS A 78 -7.20 -7.76 -18.33
CA LYS A 78 -8.47 -8.34 -18.79
C LYS A 78 -9.73 -7.71 -18.21
N VAL A 79 -9.63 -6.74 -17.29
CA VAL A 79 -10.81 -6.08 -16.68
C VAL A 79 -11.07 -4.67 -17.24
N GLN A 80 -10.16 -4.10 -18.04
CA GLN A 80 -10.39 -2.80 -18.68
C GLN A 80 -11.36 -2.86 -19.88
N GLU A 81 -11.62 -4.04 -20.44
CA GLU A 81 -12.58 -4.19 -21.56
C GLU A 81 -14.05 -4.12 -21.15
N LYS A 82 -14.39 -4.23 -19.85
CA LYS A 82 -15.80 -4.17 -19.39
C LYS A 82 -16.24 -2.84 -18.78
N ALA A 83 -15.34 -1.88 -18.61
CA ALA A 83 -15.67 -0.59 -17.99
C ALA A 83 -15.83 0.58 -18.98
N VAL A 84 -15.70 0.35 -20.29
CA VAL A 84 -15.88 1.37 -21.34
C VAL A 84 -16.75 0.79 -22.45
N SER A 85 -18.09 0.88 -22.35
CA SER A 85 -18.97 1.79 -23.14
C SER A 85 -20.07 0.95 -23.84
N PRO A 86 -21.16 1.48 -24.44
CA PRO A 86 -21.90 2.76 -24.26
C PRO A 86 -23.44 2.58 -24.09
N ARG A 87 -24.10 3.69 -23.71
CA ARG A 87 -25.53 4.06 -23.86
C ARG A 87 -26.56 3.48 -22.88
#